data_AF-A0A8X6RB67-F1
#
_entry.id   AF-A0A8X6RB67-F1
#
_cell.length_a   1.000
_cell.length_b   1.000
_cell.length_c   1.000
_cell.angle_alpha   90.00
_cell.angle_beta   90.00
_cell.angle_gamma   90.00
#
_symmetry.space_group_name_H-M   'P 1'
#
loop_
_entity.id
_entity.type
_entity.pdbx_description
1 polymer ?
#
loop_
_entity_poly.entity_id
_entity_poly.type
_entity_poly.pdbx_seq_one_letter_code
_entity_poly.pdbx_strand_id
1 'polypeptide(L)'
;MPGKRARRRFSHLSEFEKGLIIGMKTAGFSTLRVAGQMNRSECAVRNFWEQWTREGTQARQTGSGATRKTTRGENRRIVRQALVDSTVTRSTIRSDVGVAIVPLTISRHLAEANLKSKSPFSALPFTPEHRQLRLQWCQARSMWNATDFKRLCLVMNPGLFW
;
A
#
# COMPACT_ATOMS: atom_id res chain seq x y z
N MET A 1 50.78 -7.78 9.44
CA MET A 1 49.30 -7.84 9.40
C MET A 1 48.81 -7.14 8.15
N PRO A 2 47.97 -7.75 7.28
CA PRO A 2 47.48 -7.05 6.10
C PRO A 2 46.47 -5.97 6.52
N GLY A 3 46.74 -4.72 6.15
CA GLY A 3 45.91 -3.57 6.48
C GLY A 3 44.49 -3.72 5.96
N LYS A 4 43.49 -3.41 6.79
CA LYS A 4 42.08 -3.41 6.41
C LYS A 4 41.91 -2.48 5.20
N ARG A 5 41.57 -3.03 4.03
CA ARG A 5 41.23 -2.22 2.85
C ARG A 5 40.03 -1.34 3.20
N ALA A 6 40.23 -0.03 3.23
CA ALA A 6 39.14 0.92 3.37
C ALA A 6 38.12 0.67 2.24
N ARG A 7 36.86 0.41 2.59
CA ARG A 7 35.79 0.30 1.60
C ARG A 7 35.65 1.66 0.92
N ARG A 8 36.01 1.75 -0.37
CA ARG A 8 35.70 2.92 -1.19
C ARG A 8 34.18 3.10 -1.19
N ARG A 9 33.70 4.26 -0.74
CA ARG A 9 32.29 4.62 -0.87
C ARG A 9 32.05 5.00 -2.33
N PHE A 10 31.31 4.15 -3.04
CA PHE A 10 30.87 4.47 -4.40
C PHE A 10 29.63 5.35 -4.30
N SER A 11 29.71 6.57 -4.84
CA SER A 11 28.56 7.46 -5.01
C SER A 11 27.92 7.22 -6.37
N HIS A 12 26.61 7.44 -6.46
CA HIS A 12 25.90 7.40 -7.73
C HIS A 12 26.36 8.55 -8.66
N LEU A 13 26.16 8.37 -9.96
CA LEU A 13 26.28 9.46 -10.93
C LEU A 13 25.16 10.46 -10.68
N SER A 14 25.53 11.72 -10.50
CA SER A 14 24.60 12.84 -10.47
C SER A 14 23.93 13.03 -11.83
N GLU A 15 22.78 13.69 -11.84
CA GLU A 15 22.06 13.96 -13.10
C GLU A 15 22.89 14.81 -14.06
N PHE A 16 23.70 15.73 -13.53
CA PHE A 16 24.64 16.53 -14.30
C PHE A 16 25.73 15.67 -14.95
N GLU A 17 26.36 14.76 -14.19
CA GLU A 17 27.37 13.83 -14.72
C GLU A 17 26.77 12.94 -15.81
N LYS A 18 25.53 12.45 -15.64
CA LYS A 18 24.83 11.66 -16.66
C LYS A 18 24.64 12.44 -17.96
N GLY A 19 24.16 13.69 -17.87
CA GLY A 19 24.00 14.57 -19.03
C GLY A 19 25.32 14.83 -19.76
N LEU A 20 26.39 15.09 -19.01
CA LEU A 20 27.74 15.25 -19.58
C LEU A 20 28.26 13.97 -20.24
N ILE A 21 27.99 12.79 -19.65
CA ILE A 21 28.40 11.52 -20.26
C ILE A 21 27.70 11.36 -21.60
N ILE A 22 26.39 11.61 -21.66
CA ILE A 22 25.62 11.53 -22.90
C ILE A 22 26.19 12.51 -23.92
N GLY A 23 26.35 13.78 -23.58
CA GLY A 23 26.86 14.79 -24.51
C GLY A 23 28.28 14.51 -25.03
N MET A 24 29.19 14.05 -24.17
CA MET A 24 30.54 13.70 -24.62
C MET A 24 30.58 12.40 -25.42
N LYS A 25 29.76 11.41 -25.05
CA LYS A 25 29.69 10.15 -25.78
C LYS A 25 29.06 10.33 -27.16
N THR A 26 28.04 11.18 -27.31
CA THR A 26 27.48 11.54 -28.62
C THR A 26 28.46 12.34 -29.48
N ALA A 27 29.31 13.16 -28.88
CA ALA A 27 30.41 13.85 -29.55
C ALA A 27 31.60 12.94 -29.94
N GLY A 28 31.53 11.63 -29.68
CA GLY A 28 32.54 10.66 -30.11
C GLY A 28 33.74 10.50 -29.16
N PHE A 29 33.70 11.05 -27.95
CA PHE A 29 34.79 10.87 -26.98
C PHE A 29 34.89 9.42 -26.46
N SER A 30 36.13 9.01 -26.15
CA SER A 30 36.41 7.69 -25.55
C SER A 30 35.91 7.62 -24.10
N THR A 31 35.52 6.42 -23.66
CA THR A 31 35.05 6.16 -22.28
C THR A 31 36.07 6.59 -21.24
N LEU A 32 37.35 6.31 -21.49
CA LEU A 32 38.46 6.68 -20.62
C LEU A 32 38.58 8.21 -20.46
N ARG A 33 38.48 8.98 -21.54
CA ARG A 33 38.54 10.45 -21.50
C ARG A 33 37.37 11.03 -20.71
N VAL A 34 36.16 10.50 -20.96
CA VAL A 34 34.95 10.91 -20.24
C VAL A 34 35.08 10.60 -18.74
N ALA A 35 35.57 9.43 -18.38
CA ALA A 35 35.78 9.01 -17.00
C ALA A 35 36.83 9.89 -16.28
N GLY A 36 37.94 10.21 -16.95
CA GLY A 36 38.97 11.10 -16.44
C GLY A 36 38.47 12.51 -16.17
N GLN A 37 37.67 13.07 -17.08
CA GLN A 37 37.08 14.41 -16.93
C GLN A 37 36.17 14.53 -15.70
N MET A 38 35.50 13.44 -15.32
CA MET A 38 34.55 13.41 -14.19
C MET A 38 35.13 12.81 -12.92
N ASN A 39 36.39 12.37 -12.93
CA ASN A 39 36.99 11.60 -11.84
C ASN A 39 36.13 10.38 -11.42
N ARG A 40 35.57 9.67 -12.40
CA ARG A 40 34.75 8.45 -12.21
C ARG A 40 35.45 7.23 -12.76
N SER A 41 34.99 6.03 -12.40
CA SER A 41 35.51 4.81 -12.98
C SER A 41 35.02 4.66 -14.43
N GLU A 42 35.90 4.17 -15.31
CA GLU A 42 35.55 3.89 -16.71
C GLU A 42 34.38 2.91 -16.81
N CYS A 43 34.34 1.91 -15.94
CA CYS A 43 33.25 0.93 -15.88
C CYS A 43 31.90 1.59 -15.58
N ALA A 44 31.84 2.59 -14.69
CA ALA A 44 30.60 3.30 -14.40
C ALA A 44 30.10 4.09 -15.61
N VAL A 45 31.00 4.76 -16.33
CA VAL A 45 30.68 5.51 -17.56
C VAL A 45 30.20 4.56 -18.66
N ARG A 46 30.91 3.45 -18.88
CA ARG A 46 30.55 2.44 -19.88
C ARG A 46 29.17 1.83 -19.58
N ASN A 47 28.95 1.34 -18.36
CA ASN A 47 27.68 0.70 -17.99
C ASN A 47 26.51 1.68 -18.12
N PHE A 48 26.71 2.95 -17.74
CA PHE A 48 25.70 3.98 -17.91
C PHE A 48 25.42 4.27 -19.40
N TRP A 49 26.46 4.41 -20.23
CA TRP A 49 26.29 4.64 -21.67
C TRP A 49 25.57 3.48 -22.36
N GLU A 50 25.93 2.24 -22.04
CA GLU A 50 25.26 1.03 -22.56
C GLU A 50 23.79 0.98 -22.12
N GLN A 51 23.51 1.26 -20.84
CA GLN A 51 22.15 1.33 -20.33
C GLN A 51 21.35 2.41 -21.06
N TRP A 52 21.89 3.62 -21.19
CA TRP A 52 21.22 4.73 -21.86
C TRP A 52 20.98 4.45 -23.35
N THR A 53 21.94 3.82 -24.04
CA THR A 53 21.78 3.45 -25.45
C THR A 53 20.68 2.40 -25.63
N ARG A 54 20.51 1.49 -24.67
CA ARG A 54 19.49 0.44 -24.72
C ARG A 54 18.09 0.94 -24.34
N GLU A 55 18.00 1.80 -23.32
CA GLU A 55 16.72 2.16 -22.66
C GLU A 55 16.28 3.60 -22.93
N GLY A 56 17.15 4.44 -23.49
CA GLY A 56 16.92 5.87 -23.71
C GLY A 56 16.76 6.70 -22.43
N THR A 57 16.96 6.08 -21.26
CA THR A 57 16.52 6.62 -19.97
C THR A 57 17.71 6.82 -19.03
N GLN A 58 17.78 7.99 -18.40
CA GLN A 58 18.80 8.33 -17.39
C GLN A 58 18.38 7.92 -15.97
N ALA A 59 17.10 7.55 -15.82
CA ALA A 59 16.53 7.12 -14.56
C ALA A 59 17.11 5.77 -14.13
N ARG A 60 17.27 5.64 -12.81
CA ARG A 60 17.70 4.39 -12.21
C ARG A 60 16.57 3.38 -12.28
N GLN A 61 16.87 2.16 -12.69
CA GLN A 61 15.93 1.04 -12.54
C GLN A 61 15.69 0.74 -11.07
N THR A 62 14.42 0.63 -10.69
CA THR A 62 14.05 0.19 -9.34
C THR A 62 14.56 -1.23 -9.14
N GLY A 63 15.42 -1.41 -8.13
CA GLY A 63 15.93 -2.73 -7.77
C GLY A 63 14.81 -3.65 -7.28
N SER A 64 15.02 -4.96 -7.36
CA SER A 64 14.08 -5.98 -6.92
C SER A 64 13.75 -5.95 -5.41
N GLY A 65 14.51 -5.20 -4.62
CA GLY A 65 14.34 -5.10 -3.17
C GLY A 65 14.66 -6.41 -2.44
N ALA A 66 14.41 -6.42 -1.13
CA ALA A 66 14.55 -7.63 -0.33
C ALA A 66 13.36 -8.58 -0.57
N THR A 67 13.64 -9.87 -0.65
CA THR A 67 12.61 -10.90 -0.78
C THR A 67 11.66 -10.88 0.42
N ARG A 68 10.36 -11.04 0.17
CA ARG A 68 9.35 -11.13 1.23
C ARG A 68 9.50 -12.46 1.97
N LYS A 69 9.34 -12.43 3.30
CA LYS A 69 9.30 -13.64 4.14
C LYS A 69 8.00 -14.44 3.96
N THR A 70 6.93 -13.79 3.52
CA THR A 70 5.62 -14.39 3.35
C THR A 70 5.40 -14.83 1.91
N THR A 71 4.76 -15.98 1.74
CA THR A 71 4.34 -16.47 0.42
C THR A 71 3.01 -15.84 0.00
N ARG A 72 2.69 -15.90 -1.30
CA ARG A 72 1.38 -15.46 -1.81
C ARG A 72 0.22 -16.28 -1.24
N GLY A 73 0.46 -17.54 -0.85
CA GLY A 73 -0.55 -18.39 -0.18
C GLY A 73 -0.86 -17.89 1.22
N GLU A 74 0.18 -17.64 2.02
CA GLU A 74 0.04 -17.10 3.39
C GLU A 74 -0.62 -15.73 3.40
N ASN A 75 -0.24 -14.83 2.49
CA ASN A 75 -0.87 -13.51 2.40
C ASN A 75 -2.37 -13.63 2.11
N ARG A 76 -2.77 -14.54 1.22
CA ARG A 76 -4.20 -14.82 0.96
C ARG A 76 -4.92 -15.36 2.19
N ARG A 77 -4.27 -16.21 2.99
CA ARG A 77 -4.83 -16.71 4.26
C ARG A 77 -5.04 -15.58 5.27
N ILE A 78 -4.05 -14.70 5.44
CA ILE A 78 -4.13 -13.51 6.30
C ILE A 78 -5.34 -12.64 5.93
N VAL A 79 -5.46 -12.30 4.65
CA VAL A 79 -6.56 -11.44 4.15
C VAL A 79 -7.90 -12.13 4.30
N ARG A 80 -7.99 -13.43 3.97
CA ARG A 80 -9.22 -14.22 4.11
C ARG A 80 -9.72 -14.23 5.56
N GLN A 81 -8.83 -14.46 6.52
CA GLN A 81 -9.22 -14.53 7.93
C GLN A 81 -9.82 -13.21 8.43
N ALA A 82 -9.22 -12.08 8.03
CA ALA A 82 -9.74 -10.75 8.37
C ALA A 82 -11.06 -10.39 7.66
N LEU A 83 -11.37 -11.03 6.52
CA LEU A 83 -12.64 -10.85 5.80
C LEU A 83 -13.76 -11.71 6.39
N VAL A 84 -13.45 -12.93 6.84
CA VAL A 84 -14.41 -13.82 7.50
C VAL A 84 -14.78 -13.26 8.87
N ASP A 85 -13.77 -12.93 9.68
CA ASP A 85 -13.96 -12.42 11.03
C ASP A 85 -13.31 -11.04 11.18
N SER A 86 -14.12 -9.98 11.07
CA SER A 86 -13.62 -8.60 11.16
C SER A 86 -13.11 -8.20 12.56
N THR A 87 -13.34 -9.04 13.57
CA THR A 87 -12.94 -8.83 14.98
C THR A 87 -11.65 -9.54 15.35
N VAL A 88 -11.11 -10.38 14.46
CA VAL A 88 -9.90 -11.17 14.72
C VAL A 88 -8.68 -10.27 14.91
N THR A 89 -7.86 -10.61 15.90
CA THR A 89 -6.66 -9.85 16.26
C THR A 89 -5.44 -10.30 15.46
N ARG A 90 -4.45 -9.41 15.29
CA ARG A 90 -3.20 -9.74 14.57
C ARG A 90 -2.43 -10.92 15.20
N SER A 91 -2.51 -11.10 16.52
CA SER A 91 -1.89 -12.22 17.22
C SER A 91 -2.54 -13.54 16.87
N THR A 92 -3.87 -13.59 16.76
CA THR A 92 -4.63 -14.78 16.38
C THR A 92 -4.43 -15.14 14.91
N ILE A 93 -4.36 -14.14 14.02
CA ILE A 93 -3.95 -14.36 12.61
C ILE A 93 -2.53 -14.95 12.56
N ARG A 94 -1.61 -14.42 13.36
CA ARG A 94 -0.22 -14.93 13.38
C ARG A 94 -0.14 -16.39 13.80
N SER A 95 -0.87 -16.76 14.87
CA SER A 95 -0.88 -18.15 15.33
C SER A 95 -1.49 -19.09 14.31
N ASP A 96 -2.52 -18.66 13.58
CA ASP A 96 -3.18 -19.47 12.56
C ASP A 96 -2.29 -19.72 11.33
N VAL A 97 -1.61 -18.68 10.85
CA VAL A 97 -0.74 -18.76 9.66
C VAL A 97 0.50 -19.61 9.91
N GLY A 98 0.96 -19.70 11.17
CA GLY A 98 2.08 -20.57 11.56
C GLY A 98 3.47 -20.09 11.10
N VAL A 99 3.57 -18.89 10.53
CA VAL A 99 4.83 -18.30 10.07
C VAL A 99 5.36 -17.33 11.12
N ALA A 100 6.68 -17.38 11.36
CA ALA A 100 7.38 -16.46 12.26
C ALA A 100 7.44 -15.03 11.69
N ILE A 101 6.30 -14.33 11.73
CA ILE A 101 6.15 -12.93 11.30
C ILE A 101 5.81 -12.01 12.46
N VAL A 102 6.29 -10.76 12.37
CA VAL A 102 5.94 -9.70 13.31
C VAL A 102 4.51 -9.22 13.01
N PRO A 103 3.68 -8.88 14.01
CA PRO A 103 2.31 -8.38 13.79
C PRO A 103 2.19 -7.17 12.84
N LEU A 104 3.26 -6.38 12.72
CA LEU A 104 3.33 -5.27 11.78
C LEU A 104 3.27 -5.75 10.32
N THR A 105 3.87 -6.90 10.00
CA THR A 105 3.81 -7.51 8.67
C THR A 105 2.38 -7.87 8.28
N ILE A 106 1.60 -8.41 9.22
CA ILE A 106 0.17 -8.67 9.03
C ILE A 106 -0.58 -7.37 8.75
N SER A 107 -0.28 -6.30 9.51
CA SER A 107 -0.90 -4.99 9.29
C SER A 107 -0.61 -4.44 7.89
N ARG A 108 0.62 -4.60 7.39
CA ARG A 108 0.99 -4.22 6.03
C ARG A 108 0.22 -5.00 4.98
N HIS A 109 0.10 -6.32 5.15
CA HIS A 109 -0.67 -7.17 4.23
C HIS A 109 -2.16 -6.80 4.19
N LEU A 110 -2.75 -6.51 5.34
CA LEU A 110 -4.14 -6.03 5.40
C LEU A 110 -4.28 -4.66 4.71
N ALA A 111 -3.34 -3.74 4.92
CA ALA A 111 -3.34 -2.45 4.25
C ALA A 111 -3.14 -2.55 2.73
N GLU A 112 -2.26 -3.45 2.27
CA GLU A 112 -2.09 -3.79 0.83
C GLU A 112 -3.41 -4.30 0.21
N ALA A 113 -4.24 -4.97 1.00
CA ALA A 113 -5.57 -5.43 0.60
C ALA A 113 -6.70 -4.41 0.86
N ASN A 114 -6.36 -3.15 1.19
CA ASN A 114 -7.31 -2.09 1.56
C ASN A 114 -8.20 -2.39 2.78
N LEU A 115 -7.78 -3.31 3.65
CA LEU A 115 -8.45 -3.60 4.91
C LEU A 115 -7.90 -2.70 6.02
N LYS A 116 -8.81 -2.00 6.68
CA LYS A 116 -8.52 -1.11 7.81
C LYS A 116 -9.31 -1.56 9.02
N SER A 117 -8.71 -1.41 10.20
CA SER A 117 -9.45 -1.55 11.45
C SER A 117 -10.56 -0.51 11.50
N LYS A 118 -11.76 -0.93 11.91
CA LYS A 118 -12.91 -0.06 12.13
C LYS A 118 -13.40 -0.25 13.56
N SER A 119 -13.87 0.82 14.18
CA SER A 119 -14.61 0.68 15.43
C SER A 119 -15.94 -0.03 15.13
N PRO A 120 -16.32 -1.08 15.88
CA PRO A 120 -17.67 -1.61 15.79
C PRO A 120 -18.67 -0.51 16.12
N PHE A 121 -19.80 -0.51 15.39
CA PHE A 121 -20.88 0.41 15.67
C PHE A 121 -21.60 -0.05 16.95
N SER A 122 -21.69 0.82 17.94
CA SER A 122 -22.43 0.57 19.17
C SER A 122 -23.89 0.98 18.95
N ALA A 123 -24.75 0.00 18.67
CA ALA A 123 -26.19 0.18 18.56
C ALA A 123 -26.90 -0.45 19.75
N LEU A 124 -28.03 0.11 20.18
CA LEU A 124 -28.96 -0.60 21.05
C LEU A 124 -29.46 -1.84 20.30
N PRO A 125 -29.37 -3.05 20.88
CA PRO A 125 -29.83 -4.25 20.23
C PRO A 125 -31.37 -4.19 20.08
N PHE A 126 -31.86 -4.25 18.84
CA PHE A 126 -33.29 -4.39 18.59
C PHE A 126 -33.72 -5.85 18.69
N THR A 127 -34.80 -6.09 19.41
CA THR A 127 -35.52 -7.37 19.36
C THR A 127 -35.99 -7.62 17.91
N PRO A 128 -36.17 -8.89 17.50
CA PRO A 128 -36.70 -9.21 16.17
C PRO A 128 -38.07 -8.54 15.88
N GLU A 129 -38.93 -8.47 16.89
CA GLU A 129 -40.25 -7.82 16.82
C GLU A 129 -40.14 -6.32 16.51
N HIS A 130 -39.27 -5.60 17.23
CA HIS A 130 -39.05 -4.18 16.97
C HIS A 130 -38.48 -3.91 15.57
N ARG A 131 -37.63 -4.80 15.06
CA ARG A 131 -37.13 -4.72 13.67
C ARG A 131 -38.26 -4.86 12.66
N GLN A 132 -39.18 -5.80 12.88
CA GLN A 132 -40.30 -6.04 11.98
C GLN A 132 -41.30 -4.89 11.98
N LEU A 133 -41.68 -4.38 13.16
CA LEU A 133 -42.59 -3.23 13.27
C LEU A 133 -42.00 -1.98 12.60
N ARG A 134 -40.72 -1.69 12.83
CA ARG A 134 -40.02 -0.57 12.16
C ARG A 134 -39.99 -0.74 10.65
N LEU A 135 -39.71 -1.95 10.16
CA LEU A 135 -39.69 -2.23 8.73
C LEU A 135 -41.09 -2.03 8.11
N GLN A 136 -42.14 -2.58 8.72
CA GLN A 136 -43.53 -2.41 8.28
C GLN A 136 -43.93 -0.93 8.28
N TRP A 137 -43.55 -0.19 9.33
CA TRP A 137 -43.82 1.25 9.43
C TRP A 137 -43.16 2.05 8.29
N CYS A 138 -41.90 1.75 7.96
CA CYS A 138 -41.18 2.35 6.84
C CYS A 138 -41.78 1.95 5.49
N GLN A 139 -42.11 0.67 5.30
CA GLN A 139 -42.68 0.15 4.06
C GLN A 139 -44.05 0.77 3.75
N ALA A 140 -44.94 0.85 4.75
CA ALA A 140 -46.25 1.50 4.63
C ALA A 140 -46.16 2.99 4.25
N ARG A 141 -44.97 3.60 4.41
CA ARG A 141 -44.70 5.02 4.20
C ARG A 141 -43.63 5.28 3.15
N SER A 142 -43.26 4.25 2.37
CA SER A 142 -42.20 4.36 1.37
C SER A 142 -42.55 5.32 0.22
N MET A 143 -43.84 5.55 -0.02
CA MET A 143 -44.36 6.41 -1.10
C MET A 143 -44.79 7.79 -0.61
N TRP A 144 -44.40 8.18 0.60
CA TRP A 144 -44.83 9.44 1.19
C TRP A 144 -44.11 10.65 0.60
N ASN A 145 -44.87 11.73 0.42
CA ASN A 145 -44.37 12.98 -0.13
C ASN A 145 -44.02 13.95 1.01
N ALA A 146 -43.28 15.03 0.72
CA ALA A 146 -42.88 16.03 1.73
C ALA A 146 -44.09 16.63 2.51
N THR A 147 -45.28 16.67 1.90
CA THR A 147 -46.54 17.09 2.55
C THR A 147 -47.07 16.07 3.56
N ASP A 148 -46.86 14.79 3.34
CA ASP A 148 -47.30 13.72 4.24
C ASP A 148 -46.39 13.60 5.47
N PHE A 149 -45.08 13.87 5.30
CA PHE A 149 -44.16 14.01 6.42
C PHE A 149 -44.51 15.19 7.33
N LYS A 150 -44.96 16.32 6.77
CA LYS A 150 -45.42 17.46 7.58
C LYS A 150 -46.64 17.13 8.44
N ARG A 151 -47.52 16.23 7.98
CA ARG A 151 -48.69 15.77 8.76
C ARG A 151 -48.28 14.88 9.95
N LEU A 152 -47.21 14.09 9.83
CA LEU A 152 -46.71 13.26 10.94
C LEU A 152 -46.19 14.08 12.13
N CYS A 153 -45.47 15.17 11.86
CA CYS A 153 -44.94 16.04 12.93
C CYS A 153 -46.04 16.68 13.79
N LEU A 154 -47.27 16.76 13.26
CA LEU A 154 -48.44 17.30 13.97
C LEU A 154 -49.23 16.23 14.76
N VAL A 155 -48.98 14.94 14.51
CA VAL A 155 -49.76 13.81 15.06
C VAL A 155 -48.90 12.86 15.90
N MET A 156 -47.68 13.26 16.30
CA MET A 156 -46.80 12.41 17.11
C MET A 156 -47.42 12.11 18.49
N ASN A 157 -48.15 11.00 18.56
CA ASN A 157 -48.76 10.44 19.76
C ASN A 157 -47.67 9.65 20.52
N PRO A 158 -47.41 9.95 21.80
CA PRO A 158 -46.23 9.46 22.53
C PRO A 158 -46.23 7.94 22.87
N GLY A 159 -47.19 7.16 22.39
CA GLY A 159 -47.36 5.75 22.75
C GLY A 159 -46.71 4.70 21.83
N LEU A 160 -46.03 5.08 20.75
CA LEU A 160 -45.52 4.13 19.74
C LEU A 160 -43.99 3.95 19.73
N PHE A 161 -43.29 4.41 20.76
CA PHE A 161 -41.83 4.29 20.87
C PHE A 161 -41.40 3.64 22.19
N TRP A 162 -41.85 2.41 22.46
CA TRP A 162 -41.17 1.49 23.39
C TRP A 162 -41.28 0.08 22.84
#